data_AF-A0A4P5Z8J6-F1
#
_entry.id   AF-A0A4P5Z8J6-F1
#
_cell.length_a   1.000
_cell.length_b   1.000
_cell.length_c   1.000
_cell.angle_alpha   90.00
_cell.angle_beta   90.00
_cell.angle_gamma   90.00
#
_symmetry.space_group_name_H-M   'P 1'
#
loop_
_entity.id
_entity.type
_entity.pdbx_description
1 polymer ?
#
loop_
_entity_poly.entity_id
_entity_poly.type
_entity_poly.pdbx_seq_one_letter_code
_entity_poly.pdbx_strand_id
1 'polypeptide(L)'
;MQFYKSLTEEQRAKIVLPVDHPKRQFVSNWWYICPDQRLHTFYSKEQQDLVKQIYESLHHPEHREKMTWQVQKDLMGNIKNTPSVGFFGTPADKDFEFIYTGHHVTRRCNAHTDKGLGFGGAPIFYGNFAKAFRESKDHEGNPFWYQGLIFNEFYSSLDGKQQEKILVGREPRDESPAAVIQKRKTDLPGLCGADLSKDQQAKLHETMRRMLVCFRADDVAATMKTIEEKKLVERLFISCYGGAYDIGDDKVWDVWQIEGPDMVWYFRGVPHIHGYFHLAA
;
A
#
# COMPACT_ATOMS: atom_id res chain seq x y z
N MET A 1 -14.40 -8.18 16.62
CA MET A 1 -15.05 -7.53 15.45
C MET A 1 -16.46 -8.09 15.16
N GLN A 2 -17.43 -7.26 14.74
CA GLN A 2 -18.82 -7.67 14.45
C GLN A 2 -18.96 -8.62 13.25
N PHE A 3 -18.26 -8.35 12.13
CA PHE A 3 -18.28 -9.21 10.94
C PHE A 3 -17.89 -10.66 11.26
N TYR A 4 -16.84 -10.90 12.05
CA TYR A 4 -16.44 -12.25 12.45
C TYR A 4 -17.56 -12.99 13.22
N LYS A 5 -18.27 -12.28 14.11
CA LYS A 5 -19.36 -12.84 14.91
C LYS A 5 -20.59 -13.19 14.07
N SER A 6 -20.82 -12.49 12.95
CA SER A 6 -21.96 -12.75 12.07
C SER A 6 -21.75 -13.89 11.09
N LEU A 7 -20.52 -14.45 10.99
CA LEU A 7 -20.24 -15.61 10.14
C LEU A 7 -20.92 -16.86 10.68
N THR A 8 -21.40 -17.73 9.79
CA THR A 8 -21.74 -19.12 10.14
C THR A 8 -20.48 -19.94 10.39
N GLU A 9 -20.62 -21.14 10.95
CA GLU A 9 -19.50 -22.08 11.09
C GLU A 9 -18.90 -22.46 9.74
N GLU A 10 -19.75 -22.72 8.74
CA GLU A 10 -19.32 -23.00 7.37
C GLU A 10 -18.54 -21.83 6.78
N GLN A 11 -19.02 -20.60 6.96
CA GLN A 11 -18.31 -19.42 6.48
C GLN A 11 -16.95 -19.25 7.17
N ARG A 12 -16.90 -19.41 8.49
CA ARG A 12 -15.64 -19.35 9.26
C ARG A 12 -14.63 -20.37 8.73
N ALA A 13 -15.04 -21.61 8.49
CA ALA A 13 -14.17 -22.68 7.99
C ALA A 13 -13.54 -22.38 6.62
N LYS A 14 -14.14 -21.50 5.81
CA LYS A 14 -13.63 -21.14 4.47
C LYS A 14 -12.71 -19.92 4.46
N ILE A 15 -12.85 -18.99 5.40
CA ILE A 15 -12.18 -17.68 5.32
C ILE A 15 -11.30 -17.35 6.52
N VAL A 16 -11.32 -18.16 7.57
CA VAL A 16 -10.43 -18.02 8.73
C VAL A 16 -9.22 -18.93 8.52
N LEU A 17 -8.07 -18.32 8.24
CA LEU A 17 -6.81 -18.99 8.02
C LEU A 17 -5.99 -19.04 9.33
N PRO A 18 -5.05 -19.99 9.48
CA PRO A 18 -4.08 -19.97 10.57
C PRO A 18 -3.32 -18.65 10.67
N VAL A 19 -2.90 -18.27 11.88
CA VAL A 19 -2.17 -17.01 12.16
C VAL A 19 -0.88 -16.88 11.34
N ASP A 20 -0.21 -17.99 11.11
CA ASP A 20 1.06 -18.14 10.40
C ASP A 20 0.90 -18.52 8.92
N HIS A 21 -0.33 -18.49 8.40
CA HIS A 21 -0.60 -18.89 7.02
C HIS A 21 0.22 -18.04 6.02
N PRO A 22 0.92 -18.64 5.03
CA PRO A 22 1.85 -17.92 4.14
C PRO A 22 1.25 -16.71 3.41
N LYS A 23 -0.05 -16.78 3.05
CA LYS A 23 -0.77 -15.66 2.43
C LYS A 23 -0.78 -14.38 3.28
N ARG A 24 -0.49 -14.45 4.58
CA ARG A 24 -0.39 -13.26 5.44
C ARG A 24 0.70 -12.31 4.95
N GLN A 25 1.81 -12.86 4.46
CA GLN A 25 2.96 -12.12 3.91
C GLN A 25 2.90 -11.97 2.39
N PHE A 26 1.80 -12.35 1.74
CA PHE A 26 1.63 -12.27 0.30
C PHE A 26 0.96 -10.95 -0.11
N VAL A 27 1.36 -10.44 -1.28
CA VAL A 27 0.68 -9.35 -1.98
C VAL A 27 0.88 -9.48 -3.49
N SER A 28 -0.09 -9.00 -4.26
CA SER A 28 -0.03 -8.90 -5.72
C SER A 28 -0.94 -7.76 -6.19
N ASN A 29 -0.76 -7.30 -7.42
CA ASN A 29 -1.61 -6.28 -8.00
C ASN A 29 -3.05 -6.73 -8.27
N TRP A 30 -3.26 -8.04 -8.39
CA TRP A 30 -4.57 -8.63 -8.55
C TRP A 30 -4.61 -10.01 -7.91
N TRP A 31 -5.21 -10.09 -6.72
CA TRP A 31 -5.36 -11.35 -6.03
C TRP A 31 -6.54 -11.33 -5.06
N TYR A 32 -6.88 -12.53 -4.60
CA TYR A 32 -7.98 -12.74 -3.67
C TYR A 32 -7.53 -13.71 -2.60
N ILE A 33 -7.70 -13.33 -1.33
CA ILE A 33 -7.32 -14.14 -0.18
C ILE A 33 -8.02 -15.51 -0.22
N CYS A 34 -9.33 -15.49 -0.53
CA CYS A 34 -10.19 -16.67 -0.68
C CYS A 34 -10.86 -16.60 -2.07
N PRO A 35 -10.23 -17.17 -3.13
CA PRO A 35 -10.68 -17.05 -4.51
C PRO A 35 -12.13 -17.46 -4.78
N ASP A 36 -12.66 -18.42 -4.04
CA ASP A 36 -14.03 -18.90 -4.24
C ASP A 36 -15.05 -18.14 -3.37
N GLN A 37 -14.58 -17.41 -2.35
CA GLN A 37 -15.41 -16.66 -1.39
C GLN A 37 -15.36 -15.16 -1.72
N ARG A 38 -16.12 -14.78 -2.75
CA ARG A 38 -16.28 -13.39 -3.21
C ARG A 38 -17.42 -12.70 -2.47
N LEU A 39 -17.34 -11.37 -2.32
CA LEU A 39 -18.34 -10.59 -1.59
C LEU A 39 -19.78 -10.78 -2.09
N HIS A 40 -19.98 -10.83 -3.42
CA HIS A 40 -21.32 -10.93 -4.01
C HIS A 40 -22.00 -12.30 -3.88
N THR A 41 -21.24 -13.39 -3.70
CA THR A 41 -21.79 -14.76 -3.70
C THR A 41 -21.80 -15.42 -2.34
N PHE A 42 -20.84 -15.12 -1.48
CA PHE A 42 -20.60 -15.90 -0.26
C PHE A 42 -21.22 -15.30 1.01
N TYR A 43 -21.59 -14.02 0.98
CA TYR A 43 -21.96 -13.26 2.17
C TYR A 43 -23.38 -12.69 2.05
N SER A 44 -24.10 -12.64 3.17
CA SER A 44 -25.40 -11.96 3.25
C SER A 44 -25.25 -10.46 3.02
N LYS A 45 -26.37 -9.76 2.79
CA LYS A 45 -26.34 -8.31 2.58
C LYS A 45 -25.79 -7.56 3.80
N GLU A 46 -26.19 -7.99 5.00
CA GLU A 46 -25.73 -7.44 6.27
C GLU A 46 -24.23 -7.66 6.47
N GLN A 47 -23.72 -8.83 6.09
CA GLN A 47 -22.29 -9.13 6.13
C GLN A 47 -21.49 -8.28 5.14
N GLN A 48 -22.00 -8.06 3.92
CA GLN A 48 -21.39 -7.16 2.94
C GLN A 48 -21.35 -5.72 3.47
N ASP A 49 -22.40 -5.27 4.16
CA ASP A 49 -22.45 -3.92 4.75
C ASP A 49 -21.46 -3.78 5.92
N LEU A 50 -21.25 -4.82 6.73
CA LEU A 50 -20.19 -4.84 7.75
C LEU A 50 -18.79 -4.78 7.13
N VAL A 51 -18.56 -5.51 6.02
CA VAL A 51 -17.28 -5.44 5.29
C VAL A 51 -17.06 -4.04 4.72
N LYS A 52 -18.10 -3.41 4.17
CA LYS A 52 -18.04 -2.03 3.67
C LYS A 52 -17.65 -1.06 4.79
N GLN A 53 -18.28 -1.16 5.96
CA GLN A 53 -17.95 -0.34 7.12
C GLN A 53 -16.51 -0.53 7.57
N ILE A 54 -16.01 -1.78 7.61
CA ILE A 54 -14.61 -2.06 7.91
C ILE A 54 -13.72 -1.37 6.88
N TYR A 55 -13.94 -1.60 5.58
CA TYR A 55 -13.14 -1.00 4.52
C TYR A 55 -13.11 0.53 4.60
N GLU A 56 -14.25 1.19 4.79
CA GLU A 56 -14.33 2.64 4.95
C GLU A 56 -13.59 3.12 6.21
N SER A 57 -13.64 2.36 7.30
CA SER A 57 -12.92 2.70 8.53
C SER A 57 -11.40 2.68 8.38
N LEU A 58 -10.85 1.94 7.40
CA LEU A 58 -9.40 1.87 7.14
C LEU A 58 -8.85 3.12 6.44
N HIS A 59 -9.71 4.08 6.11
CA HIS A 59 -9.37 5.28 5.36
C HIS A 59 -9.77 6.54 6.11
N HIS A 60 -9.01 7.61 5.90
CA HIS A 60 -9.36 8.93 6.40
C HIS A 60 -10.72 9.36 5.83
N PRO A 61 -11.63 9.97 6.63
CA PRO A 61 -12.98 10.33 6.17
C PRO A 61 -13.02 11.07 4.84
N GLU A 62 -12.10 12.03 4.62
CA GLU A 62 -12.00 12.82 3.39
C GLU A 62 -11.59 12.02 2.14
N HIS A 63 -11.01 10.83 2.33
CA HIS A 63 -10.54 9.98 1.24
C HIS A 63 -11.43 8.77 0.98
N ARG A 64 -12.40 8.47 1.86
CA ARG A 64 -13.27 7.27 1.75
C ARG A 64 -13.96 7.16 0.41
N GLU A 65 -14.52 8.26 -0.10
CA GLU A 65 -15.22 8.25 -1.39
C GLU A 65 -14.29 7.81 -2.53
N LYS A 66 -13.09 8.38 -2.61
CA LYS A 66 -12.08 8.04 -3.62
C LYS A 66 -11.61 6.58 -3.50
N MET A 67 -11.41 6.10 -2.27
CA MET A 67 -10.96 4.72 -2.02
C MET A 67 -12.08 3.69 -2.29
N THR A 68 -13.35 4.06 -2.06
CA THR A 68 -14.50 3.24 -2.46
C THR A 68 -14.66 3.25 -3.98
N TRP A 69 -14.54 4.43 -4.62
CA TRP A 69 -14.62 4.57 -6.07
C TRP A 69 -13.58 3.72 -6.79
N GLN A 70 -12.33 3.68 -6.30
CA GLN A 70 -11.26 2.83 -6.81
C GLN A 70 -11.74 1.38 -6.97
N VAL A 71 -12.18 0.77 -5.87
CA VAL A 71 -12.62 -0.62 -5.85
C VAL A 71 -13.86 -0.86 -6.72
N GLN A 72 -14.80 0.09 -6.75
CA GLN A 72 -15.99 -0.02 -7.61
C GLN A 72 -15.62 0.03 -9.09
N LYS A 73 -14.66 0.88 -9.46
CA LYS A 73 -14.15 0.96 -10.83
C LYS A 73 -13.47 -0.33 -11.26
N ASP A 74 -12.70 -0.93 -10.36
CA ASP A 74 -12.00 -2.20 -10.59
C ASP A 74 -12.92 -3.42 -10.72
N LEU A 75 -14.21 -3.29 -10.40
CA LEU A 75 -15.20 -4.30 -10.78
C LEU A 75 -15.31 -4.42 -12.30
N MET A 76 -15.03 -3.34 -13.03
CA MET A 76 -15.18 -3.24 -14.49
C MET A 76 -16.58 -3.66 -14.96
N GLY A 77 -17.61 -3.34 -14.16
CA GLY A 77 -18.99 -3.76 -14.39
C GLY A 77 -19.26 -5.26 -14.21
N ASN A 78 -18.24 -6.06 -13.86
CA ASN A 78 -18.37 -7.48 -13.63
C ASN A 78 -18.38 -7.79 -12.14
N ILE A 79 -19.54 -8.19 -11.63
CA ILE A 79 -19.71 -8.53 -10.21
C ILE A 79 -18.78 -9.67 -9.74
N LYS A 80 -18.29 -10.53 -10.66
CA LYS A 80 -17.32 -11.58 -10.32
C LYS A 80 -15.98 -11.03 -9.81
N ASN A 81 -15.69 -9.76 -10.10
CA ASN A 81 -14.47 -9.09 -9.67
C ASN A 81 -14.58 -8.48 -8.26
N THR A 82 -15.71 -8.61 -7.57
CA THR A 82 -15.83 -8.08 -6.21
C THR A 82 -14.73 -8.60 -5.31
N PRO A 83 -14.23 -7.79 -4.36
CA PRO A 83 -13.19 -8.23 -3.45
C PRO A 83 -13.52 -9.49 -2.64
N SER A 84 -12.47 -10.06 -2.08
CA SER A 84 -12.50 -11.18 -1.15
C SER A 84 -11.95 -10.73 0.19
N VAL A 85 -12.55 -11.24 1.26
CA VAL A 85 -12.13 -10.97 2.63
C VAL A 85 -11.81 -12.26 3.37
N GLY A 86 -11.02 -12.14 4.42
CA GLY A 86 -10.67 -13.27 5.28
C GLY A 86 -10.04 -12.80 6.58
N PHE A 87 -9.60 -13.79 7.36
CA PHE A 87 -8.95 -13.58 8.64
C PHE A 87 -7.69 -14.42 8.76
N PHE A 88 -6.73 -13.93 9.54
CA PHE A 88 -5.65 -14.75 10.09
C PHE A 88 -5.86 -14.86 11.61
N GLY A 89 -6.02 -16.10 12.09
CA GLY A 89 -6.32 -16.39 13.49
C GLY A 89 -7.78 -16.14 13.88
N THR A 90 -8.00 -16.12 15.19
CA THR A 90 -9.29 -16.04 15.86
C THR A 90 -9.25 -14.99 16.97
N PRO A 91 -10.38 -14.60 17.59
CA PRO A 91 -10.39 -13.71 18.74
C PRO A 91 -9.57 -14.17 19.96
N ALA A 92 -9.10 -15.43 20.01
CA ALA A 92 -8.20 -15.89 21.06
C ALA A 92 -6.72 -15.53 20.78
N ASP A 93 -6.37 -15.26 19.52
CA ASP A 93 -5.01 -15.00 19.08
C ASP A 93 -4.66 -13.52 19.24
N LYS A 94 -3.50 -13.20 19.81
CA LYS A 94 -3.04 -11.80 19.98
C LYS A 94 -3.02 -11.01 18.67
N ASP A 95 -2.61 -11.66 17.58
CA ASP A 95 -2.41 -11.04 16.28
C ASP A 95 -3.54 -11.34 15.30
N PHE A 96 -4.77 -11.48 15.81
CA PHE A 96 -5.98 -11.67 15.02
C PHE A 96 -6.15 -10.54 13.99
N GLU A 97 -6.19 -10.87 12.71
CA GLU A 97 -6.12 -9.90 11.61
C GLU A 97 -7.26 -10.11 10.62
N PHE A 98 -7.84 -9.01 10.14
CA PHE A 98 -8.73 -8.98 8.99
C PHE A 98 -7.96 -8.57 7.74
N ILE A 99 -8.26 -9.17 6.59
CA ILE A 99 -7.69 -8.81 5.29
C ILE A 99 -8.78 -8.67 4.22
N TYR A 100 -8.63 -7.66 3.37
CA TYR A 100 -9.45 -7.33 2.21
C TYR A 100 -8.57 -7.26 0.96
N THR A 101 -8.94 -8.01 -0.08
CA THR A 101 -8.11 -8.21 -1.28
C THR A 101 -8.95 -8.16 -2.55
N GLY A 102 -8.38 -7.63 -3.62
CA GLY A 102 -9.01 -7.61 -4.93
C GLY A 102 -8.06 -7.11 -6.00
N HIS A 103 -8.63 -6.62 -7.09
CA HIS A 103 -7.88 -5.88 -8.11
C HIS A 103 -7.49 -4.51 -7.54
N HIS A 104 -6.21 -4.14 -7.67
CA HIS A 104 -5.62 -2.90 -7.16
C HIS A 104 -5.77 -2.62 -5.64
N VAL A 105 -6.13 -3.62 -4.82
CA VAL A 105 -6.36 -3.40 -3.39
C VAL A 105 -5.91 -4.56 -2.53
N THR A 106 -5.14 -4.23 -1.50
CA THR A 106 -4.90 -5.05 -0.32
C THR A 106 -4.94 -4.15 0.90
N ARG A 107 -5.89 -4.39 1.79
CA ARG A 107 -6.05 -3.69 3.06
C ARG A 107 -6.14 -4.69 4.19
N ARG A 108 -5.65 -4.33 5.36
CA ARG A 108 -5.67 -5.19 6.55
C ARG A 108 -5.71 -4.35 7.82
N CYS A 109 -6.17 -4.95 8.90
CA CYS A 109 -6.13 -4.36 10.23
C CYS A 109 -6.12 -5.44 11.30
N ASN A 110 -5.65 -5.07 12.49
CA ASN A 110 -5.86 -5.87 13.68
C ASN A 110 -7.36 -5.90 14.03
N ALA A 111 -7.92 -7.08 14.24
CA ALA A 111 -9.36 -7.30 14.43
C ALA A 111 -9.82 -7.20 15.91
N HIS A 112 -8.90 -6.88 16.83
CA HIS A 112 -9.20 -6.59 18.25
C HIS A 112 -9.51 -5.14 18.54
N THR A 113 -9.09 -4.22 17.68
CA THR A 113 -9.14 -2.78 17.95
C THR A 113 -9.69 -1.99 16.76
N ASP A 114 -10.44 -0.94 17.06
CA ASP A 114 -10.87 0.09 16.11
C ASP A 114 -9.84 1.23 15.98
N LYS A 115 -8.83 1.27 16.86
CA LYS A 115 -7.63 2.09 16.71
C LYS A 115 -6.67 1.47 15.71
N GLY A 116 -6.03 2.32 14.91
CA GLY A 116 -4.96 1.92 14.02
C GLY A 116 -3.71 1.45 14.76
N LEU A 117 -3.06 0.41 14.25
CA LEU A 117 -1.78 -0.10 14.73
C LEU A 117 -0.69 0.00 13.64
N GLY A 118 -1.00 0.70 12.55
CA GLY A 118 -0.10 0.85 11.41
C GLY A 118 -0.03 -0.40 10.54
N PHE A 119 0.94 -0.40 9.64
CA PHE A 119 1.14 -1.47 8.65
C PHE A 119 2.41 -2.30 8.91
N GLY A 120 3.03 -2.12 10.07
CA GLY A 120 4.33 -2.66 10.45
C GLY A 120 4.32 -4.15 10.73
N GLY A 121 3.98 -5.00 9.76
CA GLY A 121 4.08 -6.45 9.95
C GLY A 121 3.68 -7.27 8.74
N ALA A 122 2.84 -6.74 7.86
CA ALA A 122 2.41 -7.42 6.65
C ALA A 122 2.15 -6.43 5.51
N PRO A 123 2.35 -6.82 4.24
CA PRO A 123 2.30 -5.91 3.11
C PRO A 123 0.88 -5.42 2.80
N ILE A 124 0.77 -4.17 2.36
CA ILE A 124 -0.43 -3.61 1.72
C ILE A 124 -0.12 -3.23 0.28
N PHE A 125 -1.18 -3.06 -0.49
CA PHE A 125 -1.09 -2.67 -1.89
C PHE A 125 -2.29 -1.82 -2.29
N TYR A 126 -2.06 -0.85 -3.15
CA TYR A 126 -3.07 0.04 -3.70
C TYR A 126 -2.69 0.49 -5.10
N GLY A 127 -3.67 0.87 -5.90
CA GLY A 127 -3.42 1.36 -7.25
C GLY A 127 -4.72 1.61 -7.99
N ASN A 128 -4.66 2.11 -9.20
CA ASN A 128 -5.80 2.11 -10.11
C ASN A 128 -5.31 2.53 -11.49
N PHE A 129 -6.17 2.34 -12.49
CA PHE A 129 -6.18 3.20 -13.66
C PHE A 129 -7.46 4.04 -13.66
N ALA A 130 -7.33 5.35 -13.84
CA ALA A 130 -8.48 6.26 -13.73
C ALA A 130 -9.24 6.42 -15.05
N LYS A 131 -8.60 7.00 -16.07
CA LYS A 131 -9.24 7.27 -17.38
C LYS A 131 -8.96 6.16 -18.38
N ALA A 132 -7.71 5.69 -18.46
CA ALA A 132 -7.27 4.66 -19.39
C ALA A 132 -6.19 3.79 -18.73
N PHE A 133 -6.02 2.56 -19.22
CA PHE A 133 -5.03 1.62 -18.71
C PHE A 133 -3.58 2.14 -18.80
N ARG A 134 -3.28 2.91 -19.85
CA ARG A 134 -2.06 3.71 -19.99
C ARG A 134 -2.40 5.15 -19.67
N GLU A 135 -1.96 5.64 -18.53
CA GLU A 135 -2.22 7.01 -18.07
C GLU A 135 -1.30 8.01 -18.78
N SER A 136 -1.75 9.27 -18.89
CA SER A 136 -0.89 10.38 -19.27
C SER A 136 -0.02 10.81 -18.09
N LYS A 137 0.97 11.66 -18.35
CA LYS A 137 1.87 12.26 -17.33
C LYS A 137 1.14 12.97 -16.18
N ASP A 138 -0.10 13.38 -16.41
CA ASP A 138 -0.91 14.09 -15.42
C ASP A 138 -1.75 13.14 -14.53
N HIS A 139 -1.78 11.84 -14.84
CA HIS A 139 -2.52 10.80 -14.12
C HIS A 139 -3.96 11.21 -13.75
N GLU A 140 -4.64 11.86 -14.70
CA GLU A 140 -5.88 12.59 -14.43
C GLU A 140 -6.96 11.71 -13.78
N GLY A 141 -7.41 12.12 -12.59
CA GLY A 141 -8.44 11.42 -11.83
C GLY A 141 -7.94 10.19 -11.05
N ASN A 142 -6.65 9.85 -11.12
CA ASN A 142 -6.09 8.77 -10.31
C ASN A 142 -6.01 9.21 -8.84
N PRO A 143 -6.64 8.47 -7.90
CA PRO A 143 -6.73 8.88 -6.50
C PRO A 143 -5.39 8.85 -5.77
N PHE A 144 -4.33 8.28 -6.37
CA PHE A 144 -3.01 8.12 -5.75
C PHE A 144 -1.93 9.02 -6.35
N TRP A 145 -2.21 9.78 -7.43
CA TRP A 145 -1.18 10.60 -8.08
C TRP A 145 -0.60 11.68 -7.17
N TYR A 146 -1.36 12.15 -6.19
CA TYR A 146 -0.87 13.08 -5.18
C TYR A 146 0.40 12.58 -4.47
N GLN A 147 0.61 11.26 -4.35
CA GLN A 147 1.85 10.71 -3.79
C GLN A 147 3.05 10.97 -4.70
N GLY A 148 2.89 10.82 -6.02
CA GLY A 148 3.92 11.18 -7.00
C GLY A 148 4.26 12.67 -6.92
N LEU A 149 3.26 13.54 -6.81
CA LEU A 149 3.48 14.99 -6.65
C LEU A 149 4.23 15.30 -5.34
N ILE A 150 3.85 14.70 -4.22
CA ILE A 150 4.53 14.87 -2.92
C ILE A 150 5.98 14.34 -2.97
N PHE A 151 6.24 13.26 -3.71
CA PHE A 151 7.60 12.77 -3.94
C PHE A 151 8.43 13.81 -4.68
N ASN A 152 7.88 14.40 -5.74
CA ASN A 152 8.54 15.42 -6.55
C ASN A 152 8.79 16.74 -5.77
N GLU A 153 7.93 17.08 -4.81
CA GLU A 153 8.22 18.16 -3.85
C GLU A 153 9.46 17.85 -2.98
N PHE A 154 9.64 16.60 -2.55
CA PHE A 154 10.85 16.18 -1.84
C PHE A 154 12.08 16.22 -2.74
N TYR A 155 11.98 15.66 -3.96
CA TYR A 155 13.05 15.69 -4.94
C TYR A 155 13.55 17.12 -5.22
N SER A 156 12.63 18.09 -5.32
CA SER A 156 12.95 19.50 -5.55
C SER A 156 13.74 20.15 -4.39
N SER A 157 13.76 19.53 -3.19
CA SER A 157 14.54 20.00 -2.04
C SER A 157 15.97 19.45 -2.00
N LEU A 158 16.33 18.56 -2.94
CA LEU A 158 17.65 17.96 -3.04
C LEU A 158 18.60 18.87 -3.83
N ASP A 159 19.88 18.84 -3.48
CA ASP A 159 20.93 19.50 -4.27
C ASP A 159 21.27 18.71 -5.55
N GLY A 160 22.03 19.30 -6.47
CA GLY A 160 22.36 18.67 -7.75
C GLY A 160 23.05 17.30 -7.62
N LYS A 161 23.95 17.12 -6.64
CA LYS A 161 24.64 15.83 -6.43
C LYS A 161 23.69 14.78 -5.88
N GLN A 162 22.78 15.18 -5.00
CA GLN A 162 21.74 14.32 -4.47
C GLN A 162 20.72 13.92 -5.56
N GLN A 163 20.36 14.86 -6.44
CA GLN A 163 19.50 14.61 -7.61
C GLN A 163 20.14 13.64 -8.61
N GLU A 164 21.45 13.73 -8.84
CA GLU A 164 22.20 12.74 -9.64
C GLU A 164 22.20 11.36 -8.97
N LYS A 165 22.33 11.30 -7.64
CA LYS A 165 22.41 10.03 -6.89
C LYS A 165 21.06 9.32 -6.76
N ILE A 166 19.96 10.06 -6.59
CA ILE A 166 18.60 9.51 -6.48
C ILE A 166 18.09 8.98 -7.83
N LEU A 167 18.55 9.53 -8.96
CA LEU A 167 18.20 9.04 -10.30
C LEU A 167 19.03 7.81 -10.66
N VAL A 168 18.40 6.64 -10.67
CA VAL A 168 19.12 5.37 -10.79
C VAL A 168 19.16 4.88 -12.23
N GLY A 169 20.36 4.53 -12.72
CA GLY A 169 20.59 3.97 -14.05
C GLY A 169 20.27 2.47 -14.21
N ARG A 170 19.36 1.92 -13.40
CA ARG A 170 18.92 0.51 -13.48
C ARG A 170 17.40 0.43 -13.44
N GLU A 171 16.86 -0.68 -13.92
CA GLU A 171 15.42 -0.93 -13.91
C GLU A 171 14.83 -0.85 -12.49
N PRO A 172 13.58 -0.36 -12.36
CA PRO A 172 12.86 -0.45 -11.11
C PRO A 172 12.55 -1.92 -10.77
N ARG A 173 11.96 -2.10 -9.60
CA ARG A 173 11.69 -3.41 -9.01
C ARG A 173 10.62 -4.12 -9.82
N ASP A 174 10.81 -5.42 -10.00
CA ASP A 174 9.83 -6.32 -10.60
C ASP A 174 8.59 -6.50 -9.69
N GLU A 175 7.41 -6.53 -10.29
CA GLU A 175 6.12 -6.63 -9.58
C GLU A 175 5.67 -8.06 -9.28
N SER A 176 6.47 -9.08 -9.62
CA SER A 176 6.14 -10.45 -9.24
C SER A 176 6.00 -10.55 -7.72
N PRO A 177 5.02 -11.33 -7.21
CA PRO A 177 4.78 -11.44 -5.77
C PRO A 177 6.01 -11.85 -4.95
N ALA A 178 6.93 -12.61 -5.55
CA ALA A 178 8.16 -13.05 -4.90
C ALA A 178 9.20 -11.91 -4.74
N ALA A 179 9.20 -10.94 -5.66
CA ALA A 179 10.18 -9.85 -5.70
C ALA A 179 9.64 -8.55 -5.12
N VAL A 180 8.38 -8.20 -5.33
CA VAL A 180 7.86 -6.83 -5.17
C VAL A 180 7.94 -6.26 -3.74
N ILE A 181 7.96 -7.13 -2.73
CA ILE A 181 8.06 -6.75 -1.30
C ILE A 181 9.30 -7.32 -0.61
N GLN A 182 10.25 -7.88 -1.37
CA GLN A 182 11.49 -8.40 -0.82
C GLN A 182 12.32 -7.26 -0.22
N LYS A 183 12.57 -7.30 1.09
CA LYS A 183 13.44 -6.33 1.76
C LYS A 183 14.90 -6.67 1.47
N ARG A 184 15.64 -5.72 0.89
CA ARG A 184 17.07 -5.85 0.58
C ARG A 184 17.91 -5.36 1.76
N LYS A 185 18.94 -6.10 2.12
CA LYS A 185 19.92 -5.70 3.16
C LYS A 185 21.15 -5.00 2.57
N THR A 186 21.45 -5.29 1.31
CA THR A 186 22.61 -4.80 0.55
C THR A 186 22.15 -4.47 -0.87
N ASP A 187 22.97 -3.75 -1.63
CA ASP A 187 22.66 -3.34 -3.02
C ASP A 187 21.34 -2.54 -3.14
N LEU A 188 21.15 -1.61 -2.19
CA LEU A 188 20.07 -0.63 -2.22
C LEU A 188 20.49 0.53 -3.14
N PRO A 189 19.70 0.88 -4.18
CA PRO A 189 20.07 1.93 -5.12
C PRO A 189 19.68 3.31 -4.61
N GLY A 190 20.25 4.34 -5.22
CA GLY A 190 19.78 5.69 -5.03
C GLY A 190 20.46 6.43 -3.87
N LEU A 191 19.78 7.45 -3.38
CA LEU A 191 20.25 8.33 -2.32
C LEU A 191 20.00 7.71 -0.95
N CYS A 192 21.06 7.47 -0.18
CA CYS A 192 20.94 7.01 1.19
C CYS A 192 20.42 8.16 2.07
N GLY A 193 19.45 7.89 2.93
CA GLY A 193 18.91 8.86 3.86
C GLY A 193 19.94 9.40 4.87
N ALA A 194 21.04 8.66 5.11
CA ALA A 194 22.18 9.15 5.88
C ALA A 194 22.96 10.28 5.18
N ASP A 195 22.86 10.40 3.85
CA ASP A 195 23.49 11.45 3.05
C ASP A 195 22.61 12.71 2.92
N LEU A 196 21.43 12.71 3.55
CA LEU A 196 20.54 13.86 3.64
C LEU A 196 20.94 14.76 4.82
N SER A 197 20.77 16.08 4.67
CA SER A 197 20.84 17.00 5.80
C SER A 197 19.72 16.70 6.81
N LYS A 198 19.82 17.23 8.03
CA LYS A 198 18.76 17.04 9.05
C LYS A 198 17.40 17.60 8.60
N ASP A 199 17.41 18.73 7.91
CA ASP A 199 16.19 19.31 7.34
C ASP A 199 15.60 18.44 6.22
N GLN A 200 16.45 17.83 5.40
CA GLN A 200 16.01 16.91 4.34
C GLN A 200 15.51 15.57 4.92
N GLN A 201 16.11 15.06 6.00
CA GLN A 201 15.59 13.90 6.73
C GLN A 201 14.20 14.18 7.31
N ALA A 202 14.01 15.35 7.92
CA ALA A 202 12.71 15.79 8.42
C ALA A 202 11.69 15.96 7.28
N LYS A 203 12.11 16.52 6.14
CA LYS A 203 11.27 16.66 4.94
C LYS A 203 10.88 15.29 4.37
N LEU A 204 11.80 14.33 4.27
CA LEU A 204 11.49 12.96 3.82
C LEU A 204 10.48 12.31 4.75
N HIS A 205 10.67 12.44 6.06
CA HIS A 205 9.74 11.92 7.05
C HIS A 205 8.33 12.51 6.88
N GLU A 206 8.23 13.83 6.66
CA GLU A 206 6.96 14.51 6.41
C GLU A 206 6.34 14.12 5.06
N THR A 207 7.15 13.96 4.03
CA THR A 207 6.74 13.45 2.71
C THR A 207 6.08 12.08 2.84
N MET A 208 6.70 11.15 3.56
CA MET A 208 6.14 9.81 3.83
C MET A 208 4.81 9.90 4.57
N ARG A 209 4.71 10.76 5.61
CA ARG A 209 3.45 10.98 6.34
C ARG A 209 2.34 11.49 5.42
N ARG A 210 2.64 12.52 4.61
CA ARG A 210 1.68 13.13 3.67
C ARG A 210 1.23 12.17 2.58
N MET A 211 2.09 11.25 2.15
CA MET A 211 1.71 10.20 1.19
C MET A 211 0.74 9.16 1.78
N LEU A 212 0.72 8.97 3.10
CA LEU A 212 -0.16 7.98 3.76
C LEU A 212 -1.53 8.54 4.16
N VAL A 213 -1.84 9.81 3.89
CA VAL A 213 -3.06 10.49 4.40
C VAL A 213 -4.38 9.89 3.92
N CYS A 214 -4.38 9.08 2.87
CA CYS A 214 -5.60 8.36 2.47
C CYS A 214 -6.00 7.27 3.46
N PHE A 215 -5.08 6.79 4.31
CA PHE A 215 -5.35 5.78 5.33
C PHE A 215 -5.88 6.39 6.63
N ARG A 216 -6.45 5.55 7.49
CA ARG A 216 -6.93 5.97 8.82
C ARG A 216 -5.80 6.65 9.61
N ALA A 217 -6.10 7.79 10.22
CA ALA A 217 -5.10 8.66 10.88
C ALA A 217 -4.24 7.92 11.92
N ASP A 218 -4.84 7.04 12.73
CA ASP A 218 -4.12 6.25 13.73
C ASP A 218 -3.13 5.26 13.10
N ASP A 219 -3.46 4.68 11.93
CA ASP A 219 -2.53 3.80 11.22
C ASP A 219 -1.35 4.58 10.63
N VAL A 220 -1.60 5.80 10.13
CA VAL A 220 -0.54 6.72 9.71
C VAL A 220 0.34 7.06 10.90
N ALA A 221 -0.24 7.48 12.02
CA ALA A 221 0.49 7.86 13.22
C ALA A 221 1.35 6.70 13.77
N ALA A 222 0.79 5.50 13.88
CA ALA A 222 1.52 4.32 14.34
C ALA A 222 2.65 3.91 13.39
N THR A 223 2.43 4.01 12.07
CA THR A 223 3.45 3.73 11.05
C THR A 223 4.60 4.74 11.13
N MET A 224 4.28 6.04 11.20
CA MET A 224 5.31 7.08 11.31
C MET A 224 6.07 6.97 12.64
N LYS A 225 5.38 6.69 13.76
CA LYS A 225 6.04 6.43 15.04
C LYS A 225 7.03 5.27 14.96
N THR A 226 6.68 4.19 14.26
CA THR A 226 7.59 3.05 14.05
C THR A 226 8.83 3.47 13.25
N ILE A 227 8.66 4.31 12.22
CA ILE A 227 9.75 4.86 11.42
C ILE A 227 10.69 5.73 12.27
N GLU A 228 10.13 6.57 13.16
CA GLU A 228 10.89 7.43 14.08
C GLU A 228 11.67 6.61 15.11
N GLU A 229 10.99 5.71 15.83
CA GLU A 229 11.58 4.92 16.93
C GLU A 229 12.71 4.00 16.43
N LYS A 230 12.55 3.42 15.25
CA LYS A 230 13.56 2.56 14.62
C LYS A 230 14.63 3.35 13.84
N LYS A 231 14.53 4.69 13.83
CA LYS A 231 15.40 5.60 13.06
C LYS A 231 15.54 5.13 11.61
N LEU A 232 14.44 4.79 10.95
CA LEU A 232 14.51 4.19 9.62
C LEU A 232 14.97 5.19 8.56
N VAL A 233 14.64 6.48 8.70
CA VAL A 233 14.97 7.51 7.70
C VAL A 233 16.45 7.48 7.28
N GLU A 234 17.39 7.35 8.21
CA GLU A 234 18.83 7.30 7.90
C GLU A 234 19.28 5.98 7.24
N ARG A 235 18.44 4.94 7.32
CA ARG A 235 18.68 3.59 6.80
C ARG A 235 17.92 3.30 5.50
N LEU A 236 17.08 4.23 5.06
CA LEU A 236 16.34 4.14 3.81
C LEU A 236 17.17 4.63 2.65
N PHE A 237 16.93 4.04 1.49
CA PHE A 237 17.46 4.43 0.20
C PHE A 237 16.29 4.85 -0.67
N ILE A 238 16.45 6.02 -1.30
CA ILE A 238 15.43 6.65 -2.12
C ILE A 238 15.91 6.63 -3.56
N SER A 239 15.07 6.18 -4.48
CA SER A 239 15.36 6.20 -5.92
C SER A 239 14.18 6.71 -6.74
N CYS A 240 14.50 7.33 -7.88
CA CYS A 240 13.59 7.58 -8.98
C CYS A 240 14.19 7.07 -10.30
N TYR A 241 13.34 6.97 -11.32
CA TYR A 241 13.67 6.31 -12.58
C TYR A 241 13.24 7.19 -13.75
N GLY A 242 14.17 7.42 -14.69
CA GLY A 242 13.92 8.19 -15.91
C GLY A 242 13.58 7.31 -17.12
N GLY A 243 13.70 7.88 -18.32
CA GLY A 243 13.50 7.16 -19.57
C GLY A 243 12.05 6.70 -19.72
N ALA A 244 11.83 5.38 -19.93
CA ALA A 244 10.48 4.83 -20.08
C ALA A 244 9.59 4.95 -18.81
N TYR A 245 10.18 5.36 -17.69
CA TYR A 245 9.53 5.51 -16.38
C TYR A 245 9.22 6.98 -16.01
N ASP A 246 9.65 7.93 -16.85
CA ASP A 246 9.31 9.37 -16.78
C ASP A 246 8.30 9.64 -17.90
N ILE A 247 7.02 9.57 -17.54
CA ILE A 247 5.92 9.72 -18.48
C ILE A 247 5.90 11.18 -18.93
N GLY A 248 6.19 11.40 -20.20
CA GLY A 248 6.21 12.75 -20.78
C GLY A 248 7.58 13.41 -20.80
N ASP A 249 8.63 12.75 -20.28
CA ASP A 249 10.02 13.24 -20.30
C ASP A 249 10.14 14.67 -19.72
N ASP A 250 9.37 14.93 -18.65
CA ASP A 250 9.30 16.25 -18.02
C ASP A 250 10.00 16.29 -16.66
N LYS A 251 10.62 15.17 -16.25
CA LYS A 251 11.37 15.00 -15.00
C LYS A 251 10.49 15.18 -13.77
N VAL A 252 9.19 14.95 -13.92
CA VAL A 252 8.28 14.66 -12.81
C VAL A 252 8.26 13.14 -12.63
N TRP A 253 8.90 12.65 -11.58
CA TRP A 253 9.14 11.21 -11.43
C TRP A 253 7.86 10.43 -11.14
N ASP A 254 7.40 9.62 -12.10
CA ASP A 254 6.23 8.74 -11.95
C ASP A 254 6.55 7.42 -11.25
N VAL A 255 7.83 7.04 -11.21
CA VAL A 255 8.30 5.81 -10.58
C VAL A 255 9.37 6.13 -9.57
N TRP A 256 9.15 5.66 -8.34
CA TRP A 256 10.08 5.86 -7.23
C TRP A 256 10.03 4.71 -6.23
N GLN A 257 11.11 4.57 -5.47
CA GLN A 257 11.23 3.60 -4.37
C GLN A 257 11.81 4.25 -3.13
N ILE A 258 11.30 3.82 -1.98
CA ILE A 258 11.88 4.09 -0.67
C ILE A 258 12.02 2.74 0.03
N GLU A 259 13.24 2.26 0.19
CA GLU A 259 13.48 0.91 0.71
C GLU A 259 14.69 0.81 1.62
N GLY A 260 14.70 -0.26 2.42
CA GLY A 260 15.80 -0.60 3.30
C GLY A 260 15.60 -2.00 3.89
N PRO A 261 16.43 -2.39 4.87
CA PRO A 261 16.37 -3.73 5.47
C PRO A 261 15.01 -4.08 6.09
N ASP A 262 14.27 -3.07 6.55
CA ASP A 262 13.03 -3.21 7.30
C ASP A 262 11.80 -2.72 6.52
N MET A 263 11.98 -2.11 5.35
CA MET A 263 10.90 -1.43 4.64
C MET A 263 11.05 -1.55 3.12
N VAL A 264 9.93 -1.74 2.43
CA VAL A 264 9.81 -1.51 0.99
C VAL A 264 8.60 -0.63 0.76
N TRP A 265 8.79 0.46 0.02
CA TRP A 265 7.74 1.25 -0.58
C TRP A 265 8.07 1.45 -2.05
N TYR A 266 7.34 0.78 -2.92
CA TYR A 266 7.50 0.90 -4.36
C TYR A 266 6.26 1.51 -4.97
N PHE A 267 6.42 2.62 -5.68
CA PHE A 267 5.37 3.30 -6.41
C PHE A 267 5.76 3.38 -7.88
N ARG A 268 4.82 3.06 -8.77
CA ARG A 268 5.03 3.17 -10.21
C ARG A 268 3.78 3.67 -10.90
N GLY A 269 3.92 4.73 -11.71
CA GLY A 269 2.86 5.33 -12.51
C GLY A 269 2.66 4.70 -13.89
N VAL A 270 3.60 3.89 -14.37
CA VAL A 270 3.52 3.27 -15.71
C VAL A 270 3.18 1.77 -15.64
N PRO A 271 2.21 1.26 -16.42
CA PRO A 271 1.30 1.99 -17.31
C PRO A 271 0.22 2.80 -16.57
N HIS A 272 -0.01 2.51 -15.29
CA HIS A 272 -0.89 3.28 -14.38
C HIS A 272 -0.37 3.13 -12.94
N ILE A 273 -1.00 3.77 -11.96
CA ILE A 273 -0.46 3.80 -10.60
C ILE A 273 -0.65 2.48 -9.85
N HIS A 274 0.46 1.92 -9.37
CA HIS A 274 0.54 0.89 -8.33
C HIS A 274 1.44 1.36 -7.18
N GLY A 275 1.09 0.99 -5.96
CA GLY A 275 1.83 1.28 -4.73
C GLY A 275 1.86 0.05 -3.82
N TYR A 276 3.06 -0.45 -3.54
CA TYR A 276 3.31 -1.55 -2.61
C TYR A 276 4.01 -0.99 -1.38
N PHE A 277 3.51 -1.35 -0.20
CA PHE A 277 4.10 -0.91 1.06
C PHE A 277 4.24 -2.09 2.01
N HIS A 278 5.44 -2.28 2.54
CA HIS A 278 5.74 -3.30 3.53
C HIS A 278 6.76 -2.77 4.53
N LEU A 279 6.30 -2.44 5.74
CA LEU A 279 7.14 -2.16 6.90
C LEU A 279 7.18 -3.40 7.80
N ALA A 280 8.36 -3.83 8.21
CA ALA A 280 8.52 -4.94 9.15
C ALA A 280 8.14 -4.53 10.58
N ALA A 281 7.58 -5.48 11.34
CA ALA A 281 7.27 -5.35 12.77
C ALA A 281 8.49 -5.04 13.62
#